data_AF-A0A6N7ZSV3-F1
#
_entry.id   AF-A0A6N7ZSV3-F1
#
_cell.length_a   1.000
_cell.length_b   1.000
_cell.length_c   1.000
_cell.angle_alpha   90.00
_cell.angle_beta   90.00
_cell.angle_gamma   90.00
#
_symmetry.space_group_name_H-M   'P 1'
#
loop_
_entity.id
_entity.type
_entity.pdbx_description
1 polymer ?
#
loop_
_entity_poly.entity_id
_entity_poly.type
_entity_poly.pdbx_seq_one_letter_code
_entity_poly.pdbx_strand_id
1 'polypeptide(L)'
;MLRNLFKTSCVALSLLLPLTATHAEGIKQDEVCVVFDYSNTTSLPWFLGFYASDDLMTAWCRIQQLPGNVRFNVWFPHTNVHKSWDTNFDGQTLPAERIVELVQGLLPQSDGPVLDEDGMAFARVLGNVVQAAAENTPGPDIRKLGFAANHPAAKELILWEPIVLRVRPVALMGQNFTLTVTLRPNIGAFAMGMQGRATDIQFYGARKRLPGTGIMSDCSDQIPYCEHLADVDRATIHAPWIVTRVHLEANGENMTETAVNLFNSLQARFGSSGGSSINRTTGEGDMTLSDGRADLVFRAYGGAGGTNRITMTYEEANKKNSVASYFAEQAEEYRILKQIPDEPKVLNPDSSGLLFGN
;
A
#
# COMPACT_ATOMS: atom_id res chain seq x y z
N MET A 1 24.30 56.77 9.21
CA MET A 1 23.27 57.40 8.36
C MET A 1 23.20 56.64 7.05
N LEU A 2 21.98 56.18 6.71
CA LEU A 2 21.38 55.86 5.39
C LEU A 2 22.13 54.97 4.39
N ARG A 3 21.60 53.75 4.08
CA ARG A 3 20.55 53.41 3.06
C ARG A 3 21.10 53.59 1.63
N ASN A 4 20.86 52.76 0.61
CA ASN A 4 19.91 51.68 0.33
C ASN A 4 20.38 51.05 -1.01
N LEU A 5 20.34 49.72 -1.15
CA LEU A 5 19.43 48.94 -2.01
C LEU A 5 19.62 48.96 -3.55
N PHE A 6 19.51 47.74 -4.09
CA PHE A 6 19.12 47.31 -5.44
C PHE A 6 20.10 47.43 -6.62
N LYS A 7 20.51 46.24 -7.09
CA LYS A 7 20.94 45.83 -8.45
C LYS A 7 21.10 44.30 -8.38
N THR A 8 20.61 43.42 -9.25
CA THR A 8 20.06 43.54 -10.60
C THR A 8 19.32 42.25 -10.96
N SER A 9 18.47 42.35 -11.99
CA SER A 9 17.45 41.45 -12.53
C SER A 9 17.89 40.12 -13.18
N CYS A 10 16.84 39.32 -13.49
CA CYS A 10 16.71 38.30 -14.55
C CYS A 10 17.48 36.98 -14.32
N VAL A 11 16.91 35.79 -14.53
CA VAL A 11 16.21 35.29 -15.72
C VAL A 11 15.23 34.18 -15.32
N ALA A 12 14.04 34.20 -15.92
CA ALA A 12 13.12 33.06 -15.95
C ALA A 12 13.74 31.92 -16.78
N LEU A 13 13.80 30.70 -16.23
CA LEU A 13 14.02 29.50 -17.03
C LEU A 13 13.00 28.44 -16.66
N SER A 14 11.89 28.49 -17.38
CA SER A 14 11.05 27.33 -17.63
C SER A 14 11.92 26.23 -18.25
N LEU A 15 12.03 25.09 -17.58
CA LEU A 15 12.40 23.84 -18.21
C LEU A 15 11.29 22.84 -17.94
N LEU A 16 10.28 22.92 -18.82
CA LEU A 16 9.48 21.79 -19.25
C LEU A 16 10.45 20.73 -19.76
N LEU A 17 10.58 19.60 -19.05
CA LEU A 17 11.14 18.40 -19.63
C LEU A 17 9.99 17.63 -20.32
N PRO A 18 10.13 17.30 -21.61
CA PRO A 18 9.14 16.50 -22.31
C PRO A 18 9.24 15.05 -21.84
N LEU A 19 8.19 14.56 -21.17
CA LEU A 19 7.92 13.12 -21.08
C LEU A 19 7.54 12.64 -22.49
N THR A 20 8.52 12.20 -23.26
CA THR A 20 8.24 11.36 -24.43
C THR A 20 7.70 10.03 -23.91
N ALA A 21 6.39 9.89 -23.98
CA ALA A 21 5.68 8.65 -23.77
C ALA A 21 6.04 7.64 -24.87
N THR A 22 7.12 6.88 -24.66
CA THR A 22 7.25 5.58 -25.31
C THR A 22 6.29 4.62 -24.63
N HIS A 23 5.33 4.14 -25.41
CA HIS A 23 4.35 3.14 -25.05
C HIS A 23 5.09 1.90 -24.53
N ALA A 24 4.89 1.55 -23.26
CA ALA A 24 5.23 0.22 -22.77
C ALA A 24 4.01 -0.68 -23.03
N GLU A 25 3.99 -1.28 -24.23
CA GLU A 25 3.28 -2.54 -24.44
C GLU A 25 3.81 -3.57 -23.44
N GLY A 26 2.90 -4.40 -22.92
CA GLY A 26 3.10 -5.26 -21.75
C GLY A 26 4.45 -5.98 -21.70
N ILE A 27 5.21 -5.68 -20.66
CA ILE A 27 6.35 -6.49 -20.24
C ILE A 27 5.79 -7.65 -19.42
N LYS A 28 5.53 -8.79 -20.09
CA LYS A 28 5.61 -10.11 -19.43
C LYS A 28 7.09 -10.50 -19.39
N GLN A 29 7.82 -9.94 -18.42
CA GLN A 29 9.06 -10.55 -17.94
C GLN A 29 8.72 -11.16 -16.59
N ASP A 30 9.23 -12.34 -16.28
CA ASP A 30 9.25 -12.83 -14.91
C ASP A 30 9.89 -11.72 -14.06
N GLU A 31 9.07 -10.95 -13.33
CA GLU A 31 9.52 -9.77 -12.61
C GLU A 31 10.39 -10.22 -11.44
N VAL A 32 11.69 -10.30 -11.72
CA VAL A 32 12.75 -10.26 -10.72
C VAL A 32 12.41 -9.12 -9.78
N CYS A 33 12.48 -9.35 -8.47
CA CYS A 33 12.21 -8.32 -7.47
C CYS A 33 13.04 -7.06 -7.72
N VAL A 34 12.45 -6.06 -8.39
CA VAL A 34 13.03 -4.74 -8.56
C VAL A 34 12.54 -3.88 -7.41
N VAL A 35 13.45 -3.62 -6.48
CA VAL A 35 13.18 -2.72 -5.36
C VAL A 35 13.60 -1.32 -5.78
N PHE A 36 12.65 -0.38 -5.83
CA PHE A 36 12.98 1.01 -6.10
C PHE A 36 13.94 1.54 -5.02
N ASP A 37 15.07 2.06 -5.48
CA ASP A 37 16.05 2.72 -4.61
C ASP A 37 15.67 4.18 -4.43
N TYR A 38 15.21 4.53 -3.23
CA TYR A 38 14.93 5.90 -2.84
C TYR A 38 16.05 6.48 -1.96
N SER A 39 17.26 5.92 -1.98
CA SER A 39 18.45 6.40 -1.24
C SER A 39 18.85 7.83 -1.59
N ASN A 40 18.51 8.30 -2.80
CA ASN A 40 18.70 9.68 -3.24
C ASN A 40 17.62 10.65 -2.72
N THR A 41 16.61 10.16 -2.00
CA THR A 41 15.61 11.00 -1.35
C THR A 41 16.04 11.34 0.07
N THR A 42 15.68 12.52 0.57
CA THR A 42 15.92 12.91 1.97
C THR A 42 15.03 12.15 2.97
N SER A 43 14.31 11.12 2.53
CA SER A 43 13.36 10.37 3.34
C SER A 43 14.11 9.28 4.11
N LEU A 44 13.74 9.01 5.36
CA LEU A 44 14.34 7.98 6.20
C LEU A 44 14.03 6.58 5.65
N PRO A 45 15.00 5.84 5.06
CA PRO A 45 14.81 4.42 4.75
C PRO A 45 14.72 3.64 6.06
N TRP A 46 13.67 2.83 6.22
CA TRP A 46 13.59 1.96 7.39
C TRP A 46 14.30 0.61 7.17
N PHE A 47 14.26 -0.30 8.15
CA PHE A 47 14.70 -1.69 8.08
C PHE A 47 14.32 -2.31 6.72
N LEU A 48 15.24 -2.99 6.04
CA LEU A 48 15.10 -3.50 4.65
C LEU A 48 14.78 -2.42 3.58
N GLY A 49 14.97 -1.16 3.91
CA GLY A 49 14.74 -0.01 3.03
C GLY A 49 13.26 0.34 2.83
N PHE A 50 12.35 -0.04 3.72
CA PHE A 50 10.92 0.25 3.56
C PHE A 50 10.58 1.75 3.48
N TYR A 51 9.61 2.09 2.62
CA TYR A 51 9.01 3.42 2.46
C TYR A 51 7.48 3.35 2.49
N ALA A 52 6.82 4.44 2.90
CA ALA A 52 5.35 4.53 2.93
C ALA A 52 4.67 4.47 1.54
N SER A 53 5.43 4.61 0.45
CA SER A 53 4.93 4.47 -0.93
C SER A 53 5.03 3.04 -1.46
N ASP A 54 5.70 2.13 -0.75
CA ASP A 54 5.87 0.75 -1.21
C ASP A 54 4.51 0.05 -1.30
N ASP A 55 4.25 -0.61 -2.43
CA ASP A 55 3.09 -1.49 -2.64
C ASP A 55 3.35 -2.92 -2.12
N LEU A 56 2.37 -3.82 -2.28
CA LEU A 56 2.48 -5.21 -1.80
C LEU A 56 3.68 -5.96 -2.42
N MET A 57 3.92 -5.77 -3.72
CA MET A 57 4.99 -6.47 -4.45
C MET A 57 6.36 -5.95 -4.02
N THR A 58 6.51 -4.63 -3.91
CA THR A 58 7.72 -3.99 -3.40
C THR A 58 8.01 -4.41 -1.96
N ALA A 59 6.98 -4.45 -1.11
CA ALA A 59 7.10 -4.90 0.27
C ALA A 59 7.56 -6.35 0.39
N TRP A 60 6.99 -7.23 -0.44
CA TRP A 60 7.41 -8.62 -0.54
C TRP A 60 8.88 -8.74 -0.94
N CYS A 61 9.29 -8.03 -1.97
CA CYS A 61 10.68 -8.04 -2.43
C CYS A 61 11.69 -7.56 -1.37
N ARG A 62 11.32 -6.60 -0.52
CA ARG A 62 12.14 -6.19 0.63
C ARG A 62 12.19 -7.28 1.70
N ILE A 63 11.05 -7.90 2.05
CA ILE A 63 10.97 -8.97 3.07
C ILE A 63 11.86 -10.15 2.71
N GLN A 64 11.91 -10.52 1.43
CA GLN A 64 12.71 -11.65 0.95
C GLN A 64 14.23 -11.47 1.13
N GLN A 65 14.71 -10.26 1.44
CA GLN A 65 16.12 -10.01 1.75
C GLN A 65 16.52 -10.50 3.15
N LEU A 66 15.55 -10.88 3.98
CA LEU A 66 15.81 -11.48 5.29
C LEU A 66 16.44 -12.86 5.11
N PRO A 67 17.54 -13.20 5.79
CA PRO A 67 18.15 -14.51 5.63
C PRO A 67 17.45 -15.59 6.47
N GLY A 68 17.41 -16.82 5.92
CA GLY A 68 17.14 -18.05 6.65
C GLY A 68 15.67 -18.46 6.75
N ASN A 69 15.43 -19.52 7.53
CA ASN A 69 14.11 -20.12 7.70
C ASN A 69 13.18 -19.20 8.49
N VAL A 70 12.04 -18.88 7.91
CA VAL A 70 11.03 -18.01 8.51
C VAL A 70 9.64 -18.61 8.38
N ARG A 71 8.79 -18.28 9.35
CA ARG A 71 7.34 -18.36 9.23
C ARG A 71 6.81 -17.03 8.73
N PHE A 72 6.30 -17.03 7.51
CA PHE A 72 5.60 -15.92 6.89
C PHE A 72 4.10 -16.05 7.15
N ASN A 73 3.43 -14.94 7.42
CA ASN A 73 2.00 -14.90 7.69
C ASN A 73 1.38 -13.70 6.99
N VAL A 74 0.25 -13.94 6.34
CA VAL A 74 -0.64 -12.92 5.80
C VAL A 74 -1.86 -12.87 6.71
N TRP A 75 -2.28 -11.67 7.09
CA TRP A 75 -3.43 -11.45 7.97
C TRP A 75 -4.24 -10.22 7.54
N PHE A 76 -5.54 -10.41 7.45
CA PHE A 76 -6.55 -9.38 7.29
C PHE A 76 -7.15 -9.05 8.66
N PRO A 77 -6.80 -7.90 9.28
CA PRO A 77 -7.09 -7.67 10.69
C PRO A 77 -8.54 -7.33 10.99
N HIS A 78 -9.31 -6.82 10.03
CA HIS A 78 -10.73 -6.51 10.26
C HIS A 78 -11.59 -7.77 10.31
N THR A 79 -11.37 -8.69 9.36
CA THR A 79 -12.10 -9.97 9.30
C THR A 79 -11.46 -11.08 10.12
N ASN A 80 -10.26 -10.82 10.66
CA ASN A 80 -9.42 -11.76 11.38
C ASN A 80 -9.09 -13.03 10.58
N VAL A 81 -8.93 -12.87 9.26
CA VAL A 81 -8.60 -13.97 8.35
C VAL A 81 -7.09 -14.02 8.16
N HIS A 82 -6.46 -15.18 8.33
CA HIS A 82 -5.01 -15.31 8.22
C HIS A 82 -4.58 -16.66 7.67
N LYS A 83 -3.38 -16.69 7.08
CA LYS A 83 -2.69 -17.93 6.72
C LYS A 83 -1.19 -17.80 6.93
N SER A 84 -0.54 -18.89 7.30
CA SER A 84 0.90 -18.94 7.54
C SER A 84 1.56 -19.97 6.65
N TRP A 85 2.80 -19.70 6.27
CA TRP A 85 3.66 -20.58 5.49
C TRP A 85 5.04 -20.59 6.15
N ASP A 86 5.61 -21.77 6.32
CA ASP A 86 7.02 -21.91 6.65
C ASP A 86 7.81 -21.89 5.34
N THR A 87 8.79 -21.00 5.21
CA THR A 87 9.58 -20.77 4.00
C THR A 87 11.03 -20.47 4.36
N ASN A 88 11.91 -20.47 3.37
CA ASN A 88 13.29 -20.05 3.54
C ASN A 88 13.67 -19.00 2.50
N PHE A 89 14.29 -17.93 2.97
CA PHE A 89 14.80 -16.84 2.14
C PHE A 89 16.33 -16.98 1.96
N ASP A 90 16.77 -18.14 1.45
CA ASP A 90 18.18 -18.54 1.25
C ASP A 90 18.89 -17.78 0.11
N GLY A 91 18.50 -16.53 -0.17
CA GLY A 91 19.06 -15.73 -1.27
C GLY A 91 18.59 -16.13 -2.68
N GLN A 92 17.67 -17.10 -2.80
CA GLN A 92 16.88 -17.26 -4.01
C GLN A 92 15.74 -16.25 -3.99
N THR A 93 15.85 -15.22 -4.81
CA THR A 93 14.79 -14.24 -5.01
C THR A 93 13.57 -14.91 -5.64
N LEU A 94 12.49 -15.06 -4.88
CA LEU A 94 11.19 -15.47 -5.43
C LEU A 94 10.62 -14.31 -6.26
N PRO A 95 9.85 -14.60 -7.32
CA PRO A 95 9.21 -13.58 -8.14
C PRO A 95 8.35 -12.64 -7.30
N ALA A 96 8.26 -11.36 -7.73
CA ALA A 96 7.42 -10.37 -7.07
C ALA A 96 5.95 -10.82 -7.01
N GLU A 97 5.46 -11.47 -8.08
CA GLU A 97 4.09 -11.98 -8.21
C GLU A 97 3.73 -13.06 -7.18
N ARG A 98 4.72 -13.71 -6.55
CA ARG A 98 4.45 -14.78 -5.58
C ARG A 98 3.57 -14.30 -4.42
N ILE A 99 3.72 -13.05 -3.98
CA ILE A 99 2.84 -12.51 -2.93
C ILE A 99 1.39 -12.36 -3.41
N VAL A 100 1.21 -11.99 -4.68
CA VAL A 100 -0.13 -11.87 -5.30
C VAL A 100 -0.78 -13.24 -5.34
N GLU A 101 -0.06 -14.29 -5.75
CA GLU A 101 -0.55 -15.67 -5.72
C GLU A 101 -0.93 -16.13 -4.30
N LEU A 102 -0.07 -15.85 -3.31
CA LEU A 102 -0.31 -16.23 -1.92
C LEU A 102 -1.58 -15.57 -1.37
N VAL A 103 -1.75 -14.27 -1.61
CA VAL A 103 -2.94 -13.53 -1.17
C VAL A 103 -4.17 -13.95 -1.97
N GLN A 104 -4.06 -14.11 -3.29
CA GLN A 104 -5.12 -14.57 -4.16
C GLN A 104 -5.61 -15.97 -3.77
N GLY A 105 -4.70 -16.87 -3.36
CA GLY A 105 -5.02 -18.21 -2.86
C GLY A 105 -5.80 -18.21 -1.53
N LEU A 106 -5.93 -17.05 -0.88
CA LEU A 106 -6.81 -16.86 0.27
C LEU A 106 -8.23 -16.47 -0.14
N LEU A 107 -8.45 -15.99 -1.36
CA LEU A 107 -9.75 -15.47 -1.78
C LEU A 107 -10.51 -16.53 -2.60
N PRO A 108 -11.79 -16.79 -2.29
CA PRO A 108 -12.58 -17.72 -3.09
C PRO A 108 -12.80 -17.11 -4.48
N GLN A 109 -12.36 -17.80 -5.53
CA GLN A 109 -12.54 -17.39 -6.93
C GLN A 109 -13.71 -18.09 -7.63
N SER A 110 -14.38 -19.01 -6.95
CA SER A 110 -15.58 -19.67 -7.47
C SER A 110 -16.57 -19.84 -6.33
N ASP A 111 -17.77 -20.26 -6.68
CA ASP A 111 -18.66 -20.87 -5.71
C ASP A 111 -17.95 -22.05 -5.05
N GLY A 112 -18.17 -22.20 -3.75
CA GLY A 112 -17.43 -23.12 -2.90
C GLY A 112 -17.87 -22.98 -1.45
N PRO A 113 -17.31 -23.78 -0.53
CA PRO A 113 -17.64 -23.68 0.89
C PRO A 113 -17.31 -22.29 1.46
N VAL A 114 -18.08 -21.86 2.47
CA VAL A 114 -17.90 -20.55 3.13
C VAL A 114 -16.65 -20.53 4.02
N LEU A 115 -16.22 -21.72 4.45
CA LEU A 115 -15.05 -21.98 5.28
C LEU A 115 -14.07 -22.83 4.47
N ASP A 116 -12.78 -22.65 4.71
CA ASP A 116 -11.76 -23.56 4.20
C ASP A 116 -11.63 -24.83 5.07
N GLU A 117 -10.65 -25.66 4.77
CA GLU A 117 -10.34 -26.91 5.49
C GLU A 117 -9.99 -26.66 6.97
N ASP A 118 -9.44 -25.49 7.30
CA ASP A 118 -9.08 -25.08 8.67
C ASP A 118 -10.22 -24.35 9.41
N GLY A 119 -11.40 -24.23 8.79
CA GLY A 119 -12.57 -23.54 9.37
C GLY A 119 -12.52 -22.02 9.27
N MET A 120 -11.60 -21.46 8.48
CA MET A 120 -11.42 -20.03 8.26
C MET A 120 -12.40 -19.51 7.22
N ALA A 121 -13.12 -18.44 7.57
CA ALA A 121 -14.15 -17.84 6.73
C ALA A 121 -13.58 -16.82 5.74
N PHE A 122 -12.74 -17.26 4.80
CA PHE A 122 -12.06 -16.39 3.83
C PHE A 122 -13.01 -15.50 3.02
N ALA A 123 -14.23 -15.97 2.75
CA ALA A 123 -15.26 -15.15 2.07
C ALA A 123 -15.61 -13.86 2.84
N ARG A 124 -15.31 -13.74 4.14
CA ARG A 124 -15.52 -12.51 4.91
C ARG A 124 -14.66 -11.35 4.41
N VAL A 125 -13.45 -11.61 3.89
CA VAL A 125 -12.58 -10.58 3.30
C VAL A 125 -13.28 -9.87 2.16
N LEU A 126 -14.01 -10.63 1.34
CA LEU A 126 -14.78 -10.10 0.22
C LEU A 126 -15.95 -9.19 0.66
N GLY A 127 -16.37 -9.23 1.93
CA GLY A 127 -17.34 -8.30 2.49
C GLY A 127 -16.83 -6.86 2.65
N ASN A 128 -15.51 -6.64 2.52
CA ASN A 128 -14.89 -5.32 2.50
C ASN A 128 -14.57 -4.84 1.08
N VAL A 129 -15.06 -5.56 0.06
CA VAL A 129 -15.02 -5.07 -1.31
C VAL A 129 -16.12 -4.05 -1.50
N VAL A 130 -15.74 -2.90 -2.06
CA VAL A 130 -16.62 -1.78 -2.32
C VAL A 130 -16.37 -1.29 -3.74
N GLN A 131 -17.37 -0.69 -4.35
CA GLN A 131 -17.21 0.02 -5.60
C GLN A 131 -16.65 1.41 -5.34
N ALA A 132 -15.83 1.95 -6.25
CA ALA A 132 -15.25 3.28 -6.06
C ALA A 132 -16.30 4.40 -5.99
N ALA A 133 -17.54 4.15 -6.43
CA ALA A 133 -18.67 5.08 -6.27
C ALA A 133 -19.25 5.13 -4.85
N ALA A 134 -18.93 4.17 -3.96
CA ALA A 134 -19.56 4.05 -2.65
C ALA A 134 -19.17 5.22 -1.72
N GLU A 135 -20.12 6.10 -1.40
CA GLU A 135 -19.88 7.30 -0.58
C GLU A 135 -19.73 7.03 0.92
N ASN A 136 -20.14 5.85 1.41
CA ASN A 136 -20.16 5.50 2.84
C ASN A 136 -19.35 4.24 3.14
N THR A 137 -18.14 4.16 2.58
CA THR A 137 -17.28 3.00 2.79
C THR A 137 -16.84 2.90 4.26
N PRO A 138 -16.99 1.72 4.91
CA PRO A 138 -16.56 1.54 6.30
C PRO A 138 -15.05 1.80 6.46
N GLY A 139 -14.70 2.68 7.38
CA GLY A 139 -13.32 3.03 7.67
C GLY A 139 -13.19 4.36 8.42
N PRO A 140 -11.99 4.74 8.85
CA PRO A 140 -11.76 6.00 9.57
C PRO A 140 -12.00 7.25 8.72
N ASP A 141 -12.20 7.09 7.41
CA ASP A 141 -12.39 8.19 6.48
C ASP A 141 -13.45 7.84 5.44
N ILE A 142 -14.70 8.10 5.83
CA ILE A 142 -15.93 7.67 5.15
C ILE A 142 -16.07 8.32 3.76
N ARG A 143 -15.38 9.44 3.46
CA ARG A 143 -15.59 10.26 2.25
C ARG A 143 -14.67 9.91 1.06
N LYS A 144 -13.92 8.81 1.11
CA LYS A 144 -12.75 8.62 0.23
C LYS A 144 -12.97 7.95 -1.12
N LEU A 145 -14.13 7.35 -1.41
CA LEU A 145 -14.32 6.66 -2.69
C LEU A 145 -15.16 7.51 -3.65
N GLY A 146 -16.48 7.65 -3.45
CA GLY A 146 -17.35 8.71 -4.00
C GLY A 146 -17.09 9.28 -5.41
N PHE A 147 -16.57 8.50 -6.37
CA PHE A 147 -16.41 8.99 -7.74
C PHE A 147 -17.77 9.23 -8.38
N ALA A 148 -17.89 10.29 -9.17
CA ALA A 148 -19.11 10.56 -9.94
C ALA A 148 -19.43 9.38 -10.87
N ALA A 149 -20.72 9.04 -11.02
CA ALA A 149 -21.17 7.86 -11.77
C ALA A 149 -20.66 7.77 -13.23
N ASN A 150 -20.40 8.91 -13.85
CA ASN A 150 -19.86 9.01 -15.22
C ASN A 150 -18.33 8.83 -15.29
N HIS A 151 -17.63 8.84 -14.16
CA HIS A 151 -16.21 8.61 -14.09
C HIS A 151 -15.91 7.11 -14.30
N PRO A 152 -14.93 6.70 -15.14
CA PRO A 152 -14.64 5.29 -15.39
C PRO A 152 -14.37 4.49 -14.11
N ALA A 153 -13.61 5.09 -13.20
CA ALA A 153 -13.28 4.47 -11.91
C ALA A 153 -14.51 4.15 -11.05
N ALA A 154 -15.64 4.85 -11.23
CA ALA A 154 -16.87 4.61 -10.47
C ALA A 154 -17.44 3.21 -10.69
N LYS A 155 -17.05 2.52 -11.77
CA LYS A 155 -17.49 1.15 -12.07
C LYS A 155 -16.57 0.07 -11.49
N GLU A 156 -15.39 0.44 -10.99
CA GLU A 156 -14.38 -0.49 -10.53
C GLU A 156 -14.61 -0.93 -9.08
N LEU A 157 -14.23 -2.18 -8.78
CA LEU A 157 -14.28 -2.75 -7.44
C LEU A 157 -12.92 -2.64 -6.75
N ILE A 158 -12.93 -2.33 -5.46
CA ILE A 158 -11.74 -2.12 -4.64
C ILE A 158 -11.88 -2.93 -3.35
N LEU A 159 -10.86 -3.72 -3.00
CA LEU A 159 -10.77 -4.37 -1.70
C LEU A 159 -10.32 -3.35 -0.65
N TRP A 160 -11.26 -2.87 0.17
CA TRP A 160 -11.02 -1.84 1.19
C TRP A 160 -10.75 -2.42 2.58
N GLU A 161 -9.95 -3.49 2.64
CA GLU A 161 -9.47 -4.08 3.88
C GLU A 161 -7.94 -3.95 3.97
N PRO A 162 -7.35 -3.54 5.10
CA PRO A 162 -5.91 -3.58 5.28
C PRO A 162 -5.38 -5.02 5.28
N ILE A 163 -4.11 -5.17 4.94
CA ILE A 163 -3.39 -6.44 4.98
C ILE A 163 -2.11 -6.28 5.79
N VAL A 164 -1.78 -7.30 6.57
CA VAL A 164 -0.59 -7.36 7.41
C VAL A 164 0.27 -8.53 6.97
N LEU A 165 1.54 -8.25 6.67
CA LEU A 165 2.56 -9.24 6.42
C LEU A 165 3.41 -9.40 7.68
N ARG A 166 3.52 -10.62 8.20
CA ARG A 166 4.29 -10.92 9.41
C ARG A 166 5.36 -11.96 9.12
N VAL A 167 6.58 -11.72 9.61
CA VAL A 167 7.73 -12.62 9.44
C VAL A 167 8.35 -12.89 10.81
N ARG A 168 8.60 -14.16 11.13
CA ARG A 168 9.35 -14.57 12.33
C ARG A 168 10.11 -15.89 12.12
N PRO A 169 11.31 -16.08 12.68
CA PRO A 169 12.12 -15.07 13.35
C PRO A 169 12.80 -14.14 12.34
N VAL A 170 13.14 -12.94 12.78
CA VAL A 170 14.06 -12.02 12.10
C VAL A 170 15.28 -11.85 12.99
N ALA A 171 16.40 -12.45 12.61
CA ALA A 171 17.61 -12.44 13.42
C ALA A 171 18.34 -11.09 13.30
N LEU A 172 18.41 -10.34 14.41
CA LEU A 172 19.10 -9.05 14.48
C LEU A 172 19.87 -8.93 15.78
N MET A 173 21.17 -8.62 15.68
CA MET A 173 22.05 -8.40 16.84
C MET A 173 21.93 -9.51 17.91
N GLY A 174 21.89 -10.77 17.46
CA GLY A 174 21.81 -11.95 18.32
C GLY A 174 20.43 -12.24 18.91
N GLN A 175 19.37 -11.50 18.54
CA GLN A 175 18.01 -11.69 19.02
C GLN A 175 17.03 -11.98 17.88
N ASN A 176 15.93 -12.65 18.22
CA ASN A 176 14.85 -12.97 17.27
C ASN A 176 13.72 -11.96 17.38
N PHE A 177 13.50 -11.21 16.32
CA PHE A 177 12.40 -10.27 16.19
C PHE A 177 11.23 -10.89 15.41
N THR A 178 10.04 -10.32 15.59
CA THR A 178 8.92 -10.42 14.66
C THR A 178 8.87 -9.13 13.86
N LEU A 179 8.96 -9.23 12.54
CA LEU A 179 8.67 -8.12 11.62
C LEU A 179 7.18 -8.15 11.26
N THR A 180 6.53 -6.99 11.32
CA THR A 180 5.14 -6.78 10.91
C THR A 180 5.08 -5.57 9.98
N VAL A 181 4.66 -5.78 8.74
CA VAL A 181 4.45 -4.74 7.73
C VAL A 181 2.95 -4.60 7.52
N THR A 182 2.40 -3.43 7.84
CA THR A 182 0.98 -3.12 7.65
C THR A 182 0.83 -2.33 6.37
N LEU A 183 -0.03 -2.81 5.47
CA LEU A 183 -0.44 -2.10 4.28
C LEU A 183 -1.93 -1.75 4.37
N ARG A 184 -2.30 -0.54 3.95
CA ARG A 184 -3.69 -0.08 3.92
C ARG A 184 -4.14 0.26 2.51
N PRO A 185 -5.44 0.13 2.19
CA PRO A 185 -6.00 0.62 0.95
C PRO A 185 -5.80 2.14 0.83
N ASN A 186 -5.43 2.60 -0.36
CA ASN A 186 -5.22 4.02 -0.65
C ASN A 186 -5.81 4.39 -2.02
N ILE A 187 -6.69 5.39 -2.02
CA ILE A 187 -7.40 5.82 -3.22
C ILE A 187 -6.51 6.55 -4.23
N GLY A 188 -5.47 7.25 -3.79
CA GLY A 188 -4.49 7.86 -4.68
C GLY A 188 -3.63 6.83 -5.38
N ALA A 189 -3.27 5.73 -4.69
CA ALA A 189 -2.55 4.63 -5.29
C ALA A 189 -3.40 3.95 -6.37
N PHE A 190 -4.68 3.72 -6.08
CA PHE A 190 -5.64 3.25 -7.09
C PHE A 190 -5.76 4.20 -8.28
N ALA A 191 -5.91 5.51 -8.03
CA ALA A 191 -6.00 6.52 -9.08
C ALA A 191 -4.79 6.49 -10.01
N MET A 192 -3.58 6.43 -9.45
CA MET A 192 -2.36 6.32 -10.24
C MET A 192 -2.24 4.98 -10.98
N GLY A 193 -2.65 3.87 -10.35
CA GLY A 193 -2.70 2.55 -10.98
C GLY A 193 -3.61 2.54 -12.21
N MET A 194 -4.82 3.07 -12.09
CA MET A 194 -5.79 3.21 -13.20
C MET A 194 -5.30 4.13 -14.33
N GLN A 195 -4.34 5.01 -14.05
CA GLN A 195 -3.69 5.87 -15.04
C GLN A 195 -2.41 5.25 -15.64
N GLY A 196 -2.03 4.03 -15.22
CA GLY A 196 -0.78 3.39 -15.62
C GLY A 196 0.48 4.08 -15.07
N ARG A 197 0.33 4.87 -14.00
CA ARG A 197 1.42 5.63 -13.35
C ARG A 197 1.99 4.92 -12.12
N ALA A 198 1.37 3.84 -11.69
CA ALA A 198 1.80 2.98 -10.59
C ALA A 198 1.35 1.53 -10.86
N THR A 199 1.88 0.58 -10.08
CA THR A 199 1.43 -0.82 -10.11
C THR A 199 -0.05 -0.89 -9.75
N ASP A 200 -0.83 -1.60 -10.57
CA ASP A 200 -2.22 -1.93 -10.26
C ASP A 200 -2.33 -3.41 -9.89
N ILE A 201 -2.38 -3.68 -8.58
CA ILE A 201 -2.53 -5.04 -8.06
C ILE A 201 -4.00 -5.42 -8.14
N GLN A 202 -4.30 -6.48 -8.87
CA GLN A 202 -5.66 -6.99 -9.06
C GLN A 202 -5.79 -8.42 -8.53
N PHE A 203 -6.93 -8.70 -7.92
CA PHE A 203 -7.37 -10.02 -7.51
C PHE A 203 -8.69 -10.38 -8.16
N TYR A 204 -9.04 -11.66 -8.12
CA TYR A 204 -10.33 -12.19 -8.50
C TYR A 204 -11.08 -12.67 -7.27
N GLY A 205 -12.34 -12.28 -7.16
CA GLY A 205 -13.27 -12.76 -6.13
C GLY A 205 -14.52 -13.37 -6.76
N ALA A 206 -15.08 -14.39 -6.12
CA ALA A 206 -16.33 -15.02 -6.53
C ALA A 206 -17.47 -14.00 -6.43
N ARG A 207 -18.18 -13.74 -7.55
CA ARG A 207 -19.22 -12.71 -7.61
C ARG A 207 -20.24 -12.90 -6.48
N LYS A 208 -20.81 -14.10 -6.32
CA LYS A 208 -21.84 -14.43 -5.31
C LYS A 208 -21.39 -14.27 -3.85
N ARG A 209 -20.09 -14.08 -3.59
CA ARG A 209 -19.53 -13.84 -2.26
C ARG A 209 -19.32 -12.35 -1.96
N LEU A 210 -19.45 -11.48 -2.97
CA LEU A 210 -19.40 -10.03 -2.81
C LEU A 210 -20.71 -9.51 -2.20
N PRO A 211 -20.66 -8.44 -1.39
CA PRO A 211 -21.84 -7.84 -0.79
C PRO A 211 -22.84 -7.34 -1.84
N GLY A 212 -24.10 -7.79 -1.78
CA GLY A 212 -25.19 -7.28 -2.63
C GLY A 212 -25.07 -7.59 -4.12
N THR A 213 -24.68 -8.81 -4.48
CA THR A 213 -24.56 -9.25 -5.88
C THR A 213 -25.34 -10.54 -6.19
N GLY A 214 -26.11 -11.07 -5.24
CA GLY A 214 -26.73 -12.40 -5.32
C GLY A 214 -28.23 -12.41 -5.63
N ILE A 215 -28.61 -13.02 -6.76
CA ILE A 215 -29.90 -13.58 -7.24
C ILE A 215 -31.18 -12.69 -7.15
N MET A 216 -31.30 -11.76 -6.21
CA MET A 216 -32.40 -10.79 -6.12
C MET A 216 -31.85 -9.37 -6.35
N SER A 217 -32.56 -8.63 -7.21
CA SER A 217 -32.07 -7.54 -8.06
C SER A 217 -31.76 -6.19 -7.39
N ASP A 218 -31.44 -6.14 -6.10
CA ASP A 218 -31.09 -4.88 -5.43
C ASP A 218 -29.61 -4.87 -5.04
N CYS A 219 -28.85 -4.00 -5.69
CA CYS A 219 -27.45 -3.76 -5.39
C CYS A 219 -27.25 -3.26 -3.96
N SER A 220 -26.15 -3.65 -3.31
CA SER A 220 -25.83 -3.12 -1.98
C SER A 220 -25.33 -1.67 -2.06
N ASP A 221 -25.44 -0.93 -0.95
CA ASP A 221 -24.82 0.39 -0.80
C ASP A 221 -23.29 0.37 -1.02
N GLN A 222 -22.65 -0.80 -0.84
CA GLN A 222 -21.23 -1.00 -1.09
C GLN A 222 -20.90 -1.20 -2.57
N ILE A 223 -21.83 -1.72 -3.37
CA ILE A 223 -21.67 -1.97 -4.80
C ILE A 223 -22.94 -1.48 -5.52
N PRO A 224 -23.18 -0.15 -5.61
CA PRO A 224 -24.42 0.41 -6.13
C PRO A 224 -24.68 0.15 -7.62
N TYR A 225 -23.64 -0.20 -8.41
CA TYR A 225 -23.76 -0.56 -9.82
C TYR A 225 -23.41 -2.04 -10.08
N CYS A 226 -23.85 -2.93 -9.19
CA CYS A 226 -23.55 -4.36 -9.23
C CYS A 226 -24.12 -5.07 -10.48
N GLU A 227 -25.13 -4.49 -11.12
CA GLU A 227 -25.72 -4.93 -12.39
C GLU A 227 -24.75 -4.79 -13.57
N HIS A 228 -23.75 -3.91 -13.45
CA HIS A 228 -22.71 -3.71 -14.46
C HIS A 228 -21.49 -4.61 -14.27
N LEU A 229 -21.43 -5.39 -13.20
CA LEU A 229 -20.40 -6.40 -13.03
C LEU A 229 -20.61 -7.49 -14.07
N ALA A 230 -19.55 -7.78 -14.84
CA ALA A 230 -19.56 -8.84 -15.83
C ALA A 230 -20.02 -10.17 -15.22
N ASP A 231 -20.86 -10.91 -15.94
CA ASP A 231 -21.42 -12.18 -15.47
C ASP A 231 -20.63 -13.37 -16.04
N VAL A 232 -19.73 -13.94 -15.22
CA VAL A 232 -19.03 -15.23 -15.39
C VAL A 232 -18.29 -15.58 -14.08
N ASP A 233 -19.03 -15.85 -13.01
CA ASP A 233 -18.57 -16.36 -11.69
C ASP A 233 -17.52 -15.54 -10.89
N ARG A 234 -16.80 -14.61 -11.51
CA ARG A 234 -15.66 -13.87 -10.94
C ARG A 234 -15.77 -12.39 -11.26
N ALA A 235 -15.35 -11.56 -10.31
CA ALA A 235 -15.14 -10.14 -10.50
C ALA A 235 -13.67 -9.79 -10.27
N THR A 236 -13.13 -8.89 -11.09
CA THR A 236 -11.82 -8.26 -10.87
C THR A 236 -11.94 -7.23 -9.75
N ILE A 237 -10.98 -7.22 -8.83
CA ILE A 237 -10.96 -6.38 -7.64
C ILE A 237 -9.58 -5.76 -7.50
N HIS A 238 -9.51 -4.44 -7.52
CA HIS A 238 -8.28 -3.70 -7.29
C HIS A 238 -7.90 -3.72 -5.81
N ALA A 239 -6.62 -3.85 -5.51
CA ALA A 239 -6.08 -3.85 -4.16
C ALA A 239 -4.94 -2.83 -4.02
N PRO A 240 -5.28 -1.54 -3.93
CA PRO A 240 -4.32 -0.44 -3.93
C PRO A 240 -3.69 -0.26 -2.55
N TRP A 241 -2.97 -1.28 -2.09
CA TRP A 241 -2.35 -1.29 -0.77
C TRP A 241 -0.99 -0.63 -0.78
N ILE A 242 -0.78 0.27 0.18
CA ILE A 242 0.51 0.91 0.42
C ILE A 242 0.95 0.65 1.86
N VAL A 243 2.26 0.54 2.07
CA VAL A 243 2.86 0.41 3.41
C VAL A 243 2.54 1.65 4.26
N THR A 244 2.13 1.42 5.50
CA THR A 244 1.79 2.50 6.45
C THR A 244 2.63 2.43 7.70
N ARG A 245 2.94 1.21 8.13
CA ARG A 245 3.65 0.92 9.36
C ARG A 245 4.53 -0.29 9.16
N VAL A 246 5.76 -0.17 9.63
CA VAL A 246 6.68 -1.30 9.75
C VAL A 246 7.13 -1.40 11.19
N HIS A 247 6.88 -2.55 11.80
CA HIS A 247 7.09 -2.77 13.22
C HIS A 247 7.98 -4.00 13.44
N LEU A 248 9.06 -3.81 14.18
CA LEU A 248 9.92 -4.88 14.69
C LEU A 248 9.73 -5.00 16.18
N GLU A 249 9.46 -6.21 16.67
CA GLU A 249 9.33 -6.50 18.09
C GLU A 249 10.12 -7.74 18.48
N ALA A 250 10.93 -7.63 19.54
CA ALA A 250 11.52 -8.76 20.24
C ALA A 250 11.03 -8.77 21.69
N ASN A 251 10.67 -9.95 22.18
CA ASN A 251 10.35 -10.22 23.58
C ASN A 251 11.29 -11.32 24.08
N GLY A 252 11.83 -11.17 25.29
CA GLY A 252 12.81 -12.10 25.85
C GLY A 252 13.33 -11.62 27.20
N GLU A 253 14.45 -12.18 27.63
CA GLU A 253 15.17 -11.77 28.84
C GLU A 253 16.60 -11.37 28.46
N ASN A 254 17.24 -10.51 29.27
CA ASN A 254 18.64 -10.09 29.12
C ASN A 254 19.00 -9.44 27.77
N MET A 255 18.06 -8.71 27.14
CA MET A 255 18.30 -8.04 25.84
C MET A 255 18.99 -6.67 25.98
N THR A 256 19.56 -6.35 27.14
CA THR A 256 20.16 -5.04 27.44
C THR A 256 21.23 -4.65 26.42
N GLU A 257 22.15 -5.57 26.11
CA GLU A 257 23.20 -5.33 25.12
C GLU A 257 22.63 -5.08 23.72
N THR A 258 21.66 -5.89 23.30
CA THR A 258 20.97 -5.71 22.02
C THR A 258 20.26 -4.36 21.94
N ALA A 259 19.58 -3.93 23.00
CA ALA A 259 18.93 -2.62 23.08
C ALA A 259 19.93 -1.46 22.92
N VAL A 260 21.04 -1.52 23.65
CA VAL A 260 22.11 -0.50 23.58
C VAL A 260 22.75 -0.47 22.19
N ASN A 261 23.03 -1.63 21.58
CA ASN A 261 23.64 -1.71 20.26
C ASN A 261 22.70 -1.21 19.15
N LEU A 262 21.40 -1.52 19.23
CA LEU A 262 20.39 -0.98 18.31
C LEU A 262 20.28 0.53 18.45
N PHE A 263 20.18 1.05 19.68
CA PHE A 263 20.12 2.48 19.95
C PHE A 263 21.33 3.21 19.36
N ASN A 264 22.55 2.73 19.65
CA ASN A 264 23.80 3.33 19.15
C ASN A 264 23.86 3.30 17.62
N SER A 265 23.40 2.21 17.00
CA SER A 265 23.39 2.04 15.54
C SER A 265 22.42 3.01 14.87
N LEU A 266 21.23 3.21 15.45
CA LEU A 266 20.25 4.19 14.98
C LEU A 266 20.80 5.62 15.14
N GLN A 267 21.39 5.94 16.28
CA GLN A 267 21.99 7.25 16.53
C GLN A 267 23.15 7.55 15.58
N ALA A 268 24.01 6.57 15.31
CA ALA A 268 25.13 6.73 14.39
C ALA A 268 24.66 6.94 12.94
N ARG A 269 23.58 6.28 12.54
CA ARG A 269 23.07 6.34 11.16
C ARG A 269 22.27 7.61 10.87
N PHE A 270 21.46 8.07 11.82
CA PHE A 270 20.47 9.13 11.59
C PHE A 270 20.67 10.38 12.46
N GLY A 271 21.64 10.37 13.37
CA GLY A 271 21.80 11.40 14.38
C GLY A 271 20.75 11.30 15.51
N SER A 272 20.61 12.36 16.29
CA SER A 272 19.58 12.45 17.34
C SER A 272 18.72 13.70 17.13
N SER A 273 17.41 13.52 16.92
CA SER A 273 16.41 14.56 17.23
C SER A 273 16.09 14.55 18.73
N GLY A 274 15.74 15.70 19.29
CA GLY A 274 15.61 15.88 20.74
C GLY A 274 14.71 14.85 21.43
N GLY A 275 15.13 14.38 22.62
CA GLY A 275 14.43 13.35 23.40
C GLY A 275 14.90 11.92 23.08
N SER A 276 16.21 11.65 23.16
CA SER A 276 16.75 10.29 23.08
C SER A 276 17.54 9.94 24.34
N SER A 277 17.28 8.77 24.91
CA SER A 277 17.98 8.29 26.10
C SER A 277 18.08 6.77 26.10
N ILE A 278 19.17 6.25 26.66
CA ILE A 278 19.34 4.81 26.91
C ILE A 278 20.11 4.63 28.22
N ASN A 279 19.50 3.93 29.18
CA ASN A 279 20.17 3.47 30.38
C ASN A 279 20.98 2.23 30.04
N ARG A 280 22.31 2.33 30.04
CA ARG A 280 23.19 1.21 29.66
C ARG A 280 23.18 0.04 30.64
N THR A 281 22.72 0.26 31.88
CA THR A 281 22.63 -0.78 32.92
C THR A 281 21.35 -1.59 32.77
N THR A 282 20.21 -0.93 32.61
CA THR A 282 18.90 -1.60 32.51
C THR A 282 18.49 -1.90 31.06
N GLY A 283 19.13 -1.23 30.09
CA GLY A 283 18.80 -1.24 28.67
C GLY A 283 17.46 -0.55 28.36
N GLU A 284 16.87 0.15 29.33
CA GLU A 284 15.66 0.95 29.13
C GLU A 284 16.00 2.22 28.36
N GLY A 285 15.19 2.56 27.36
CA GLY A 285 15.39 3.80 26.63
C GLY A 285 14.46 3.97 25.46
N ASP A 286 14.48 5.16 24.91
CA ASP A 286 13.63 5.60 23.82
C ASP A 286 14.36 6.55 22.90
N MET A 287 13.98 6.51 21.63
CA MET A 287 14.45 7.44 20.61
C MET A 287 13.34 7.66 19.60
N THR A 288 13.09 8.91 19.27
CA THR A 288 12.24 9.27 18.13
C THR A 288 13.08 9.98 17.09
N LEU A 289 13.08 9.47 15.86
CA LEU A 289 13.66 10.11 14.68
C LEU A 289 12.54 10.53 13.74
N SER A 290 12.64 11.72 13.15
CA SER A 290 11.63 12.21 12.21
C SER A 290 12.33 12.97 11.07
N ASP A 291 11.93 12.71 9.84
CA ASP A 291 12.30 13.50 8.66
C ASP A 291 11.18 14.48 8.26
N GLY A 292 10.15 14.60 9.11
CA GLY A 292 8.96 15.39 8.82
C GLY A 292 7.95 14.73 7.88
N ARG A 293 8.24 13.52 7.38
CA ARG A 293 7.36 12.69 6.53
C ARG A 293 6.98 11.37 7.19
N ALA A 294 7.89 10.81 7.98
CA ALA A 294 7.68 9.63 8.79
C ALA A 294 8.36 9.79 10.13
N ASP A 295 7.84 9.08 11.12
CA ASP A 295 8.42 8.99 12.44
C ASP A 295 8.92 7.55 12.66
N LEU A 296 10.14 7.45 13.18
CA LEU A 296 10.69 6.23 13.70
C LEU A 296 10.76 6.29 15.23
N VAL A 297 10.11 5.35 15.89
CA VAL A 297 10.12 5.24 17.34
C VAL A 297 10.81 3.93 17.75
N PHE A 298 11.98 4.05 18.36
CA PHE A 298 12.63 2.97 19.11
C PHE A 298 12.22 3.06 20.57
N ARG A 299 11.85 1.93 21.18
CA ARG A 299 11.66 1.79 22.63
C ARG A 299 12.19 0.45 23.09
N ALA A 300 13.04 0.49 24.11
CA ALA A 300 13.46 -0.66 24.87
C ALA A 300 12.86 -0.56 26.27
N TYR A 301 12.07 -1.56 26.64
CA TYR A 301 11.47 -1.68 27.95
C TYR A 301 12.41 -2.51 28.81
N GLY A 302 13.02 -1.86 29.81
CA GLY A 302 13.96 -2.47 30.73
C GLY A 302 13.63 -2.13 32.18
N GLY A 303 14.30 -2.83 33.09
CA GLY A 303 14.18 -2.62 34.52
C GLY A 303 15.36 -3.23 35.26
N ALA A 304 15.19 -3.51 36.56
CA ALA A 304 16.25 -4.10 37.38
C ALA A 304 16.76 -5.46 36.84
N GLY A 305 15.92 -6.21 36.12
CA GLY A 305 16.27 -7.47 35.46
C GLY A 305 16.81 -7.33 34.03
N GLY A 306 17.12 -6.11 33.58
CA GLY A 306 17.51 -5.82 32.19
C GLY A 306 16.33 -5.63 31.24
N THR A 307 16.62 -5.55 29.94
CA THR A 307 15.60 -5.36 28.88
C THR A 307 14.84 -6.65 28.60
N ASN A 308 13.50 -6.56 28.59
CA ASN A 308 12.62 -7.69 28.29
C ASN A 308 11.78 -7.51 27.01
N ARG A 309 11.73 -6.30 26.46
CA ARG A 309 11.07 -6.02 25.18
C ARG A 309 11.77 -4.90 24.44
N ILE A 310 11.96 -5.08 23.14
CA ILE A 310 12.47 -4.05 22.23
C ILE A 310 11.46 -3.89 21.10
N THR A 311 11.06 -2.64 20.84
CA THR A 311 10.18 -2.29 19.73
C THR A 311 10.81 -1.21 18.88
N MET A 312 10.66 -1.33 17.56
CA MET A 312 10.99 -0.29 16.61
C MET A 312 9.84 -0.14 15.64
N THR A 313 9.26 1.06 15.58
CA THR A 313 8.09 1.34 14.74
C THR A 313 8.41 2.48 13.80
N TYR A 314 8.38 2.20 12.52
CA TYR A 314 8.28 3.20 11.47
C TYR A 314 6.80 3.42 11.15
N GLU A 315 6.35 4.67 11.14
CA GLU A 315 5.01 5.04 10.72
C GLU A 315 5.04 6.37 9.97
N GLU A 316 4.27 6.43 8.89
CA GLU A 316 4.14 7.68 8.14
C GLU A 316 3.50 8.78 9.00
N ALA A 317 4.12 9.97 9.02
CA ALA A 317 3.58 11.14 9.69
C ALA A 317 2.54 11.82 8.79
N ASN A 318 1.35 12.10 9.31
CA ASN A 318 0.29 12.78 8.56
C ASN A 318 0.56 14.30 8.47
N LYS A 319 1.50 14.72 7.62
CA LYS A 319 2.00 16.11 7.49
C LYS A 319 1.94 16.61 6.03
N LYS A 320 2.06 17.93 5.81
CA LYS A 320 1.83 18.65 4.54
C LYS A 320 2.69 18.22 3.33
N ASN A 321 3.66 17.31 3.49
CA ASN A 321 4.49 16.77 2.40
C ASN A 321 4.69 15.26 2.53
N SER A 322 3.80 14.56 3.23
CA SER A 322 3.86 13.11 3.40
C SER A 322 3.37 12.40 2.14
N VAL A 323 3.68 11.12 2.02
CA VAL A 323 3.19 10.25 0.93
C VAL A 323 1.64 10.23 0.88
N ALA A 324 0.99 10.26 2.04
CA ALA A 324 -0.46 10.37 2.20
C ALA A 324 -1.00 11.68 1.65
N SER A 325 -0.29 12.81 1.84
CA SER A 325 -0.69 14.10 1.26
C SER A 325 -0.58 14.07 -0.28
N TYR A 326 0.50 13.50 -0.82
CA TYR A 326 0.67 13.31 -2.26
C TYR A 326 -0.44 12.41 -2.85
N PHE A 327 -0.70 11.24 -2.25
CA PHE A 327 -1.78 10.36 -2.69
C PHE A 327 -3.16 11.02 -2.55
N ALA A 328 -3.38 11.87 -1.54
CA ALA A 328 -4.63 12.61 -1.41
C ALA A 328 -4.81 13.62 -2.55
N GLU A 329 -3.74 14.32 -2.95
CA GLU A 329 -3.74 15.21 -4.11
C GLU A 329 -4.00 14.43 -5.42
N GLN A 330 -3.28 13.32 -5.65
CA GLN A 330 -3.49 12.49 -6.84
C GLN A 330 -4.91 11.93 -6.94
N ALA A 331 -5.50 11.53 -5.81
CA ALA A 331 -6.89 11.07 -5.77
C ALA A 331 -7.85 12.20 -6.17
N GLU A 332 -7.62 13.42 -5.68
CA GLU A 332 -8.47 14.55 -5.99
C GLU A 332 -8.33 15.02 -7.43
N GLU A 333 -7.10 15.11 -7.94
CA GLU A 333 -6.83 15.37 -9.35
C GLU A 333 -7.58 14.35 -10.23
N TYR A 334 -7.50 13.06 -9.87
CA TYR A 334 -8.16 12.00 -10.62
C TYR A 334 -9.68 12.11 -10.59
N ARG A 335 -10.28 12.44 -9.44
CA ARG A 335 -11.73 12.67 -9.34
C ARG A 335 -12.20 13.82 -10.24
N ILE A 336 -11.39 14.87 -10.37
CA ILE A 336 -11.70 16.06 -11.16
C ILE A 336 -11.43 15.83 -12.66
N LEU A 337 -10.63 14.82 -13.02
CA LEU A 337 -10.00 14.68 -14.33
C LEU A 337 -10.91 14.33 -15.53
N LYS A 338 -12.25 14.40 -15.43
CA LYS A 338 -13.10 14.20 -16.63
C LYS A 338 -14.15 15.28 -16.91
N GLN A 339 -13.89 16.01 -18.00
CA GLN A 339 -14.78 16.06 -19.15
C GLN A 339 -14.39 14.91 -20.10
N ILE A 340 -15.19 13.84 -20.18
CA ILE A 340 -15.14 12.96 -21.35
C ILE A 340 -15.92 13.68 -22.44
N PRO A 341 -15.36 13.96 -23.64
CA PRO A 341 -16.19 14.43 -24.73
C PRO A 341 -17.20 13.33 -25.06
N ASP A 342 -18.49 13.68 -25.14
CA ASP A 342 -19.49 12.82 -25.75
C ASP A 342 -18.91 12.29 -27.07
N GLU A 343 -18.99 10.98 -27.30
CA GLU A 343 -18.77 10.44 -28.64
C GLU A 343 -19.58 11.30 -29.62
N PRO A 344 -18.97 11.85 -30.68
CA PRO A 344 -19.75 12.51 -31.71
C PRO A 344 -20.72 11.46 -32.24
N LYS A 345 -22.01 11.72 -32.07
CA LYS A 345 -23.10 10.95 -32.69
C LYS A 345 -22.65 10.63 -34.12
N VAL A 346 -22.61 9.34 -34.45
CA VAL A 346 -22.46 8.87 -35.82
C VAL A 346 -23.40 9.69 -36.68
N LEU A 347 -22.84 10.58 -37.49
CA LEU A 347 -23.58 11.25 -38.56
C LEU A 347 -24.02 10.14 -39.49
N ASN A 348 -25.31 9.82 -39.42
CA ASN A 348 -25.96 8.89 -40.34
C ASN A 348 -25.72 9.43 -41.77
N PRO A 349 -24.99 8.72 -42.65
CA PRO A 349 -24.61 9.27 -43.95
C PRO A 349 -25.70 9.14 -45.02
N ASP A 350 -26.98 9.04 -44.64
CA ASP A 350 -28.07 8.69 -45.59
C ASP A 350 -29.22 9.70 -45.68
N SER A 351 -29.00 10.98 -45.34
CA SER A 351 -30.04 11.99 -45.58
C SER A 351 -29.50 13.32 -46.08
N SER A 352 -28.80 13.31 -47.22
CA SER A 352 -28.64 14.47 -48.11
C SER A 352 -27.98 14.06 -49.41
N GLY A 353 -28.78 13.57 -50.36
CA GLY A 353 -28.28 13.29 -51.70
C GLY A 353 -29.37 12.81 -52.64
N LEU A 354 -30.19 13.74 -53.13
CA LEU A 354 -30.64 13.80 -54.53
C LEU A 354 -31.59 14.99 -54.72
N LEU A 355 -31.00 16.18 -54.89
CA LEU A 355 -31.54 17.23 -55.74
C LEU A 355 -30.47 17.53 -56.79
N PHE A 356 -30.62 16.94 -57.98
CA PHE A 356 -30.11 17.52 -59.21
C PHE A 356 -31.20 17.35 -60.27
N GLY A 357 -31.66 18.49 -60.77
CA GLY A 357 -32.54 18.56 -61.93
C GLY A 357 -31.76 18.39 -63.23
N ASN A 358 -32.45 17.77 -64.19
CA ASN A 358 -32.66 18.27 -65.54
C ASN A 358 -34.01 17.75 -66.03
#